data_AF-B2W226-F1
#
_entry.id   AF-B2W226-F1
#
_cell.length_a   1.000
_cell.length_b   1.000
_cell.length_c   1.000
_cell.angle_alpha   90.00
_cell.angle_beta   90.00
_cell.angle_gamma   90.00
#
_symmetry.space_group_name_H-M   'P 1'
#
loop_
_entity.id
_entity.type
_entity.pdbx_description
1 polymer ?
#
loop_
_entity_poly.entity_id
_entity_poly.type
_entity_poly.pdbx_seq_one_letter_code
_entity_poly.pdbx_strand_id
1 'polypeptide(L)'
;MAAAFVEALNGLKVAPKPLQQFTSQNTFAEFYSSSFPVFALGSGVSNSDLQQATRVINQQAEADLGYEESELAEMGYAAAVPEPWQLHERSAPDAARWYHEEFNKDGPRSANDPQWYPLGFLGIISSDWMETGAVLVFYDARHQHPTDEPVAVKAFVLDPEKIGPAVISLRQGDDDYENVKRNSAKE
;
A
#
# COMPACT_ATOMS: atom_id res chain seq x y z
N MET A 1 5.31 -3.90 -18.27
CA MET A 1 4.38 -2.87 -17.74
C MET A 1 4.69 -2.53 -16.29
N ALA A 2 4.79 -3.50 -15.38
CA ALA A 2 5.18 -3.24 -13.99
C ALA A 2 6.56 -2.56 -13.83
N ALA A 3 7.58 -3.05 -14.55
CA ALA A 3 8.90 -2.41 -14.57
C ALA A 3 8.84 -0.94 -15.01
N ALA A 4 8.15 -0.63 -16.11
CA ALA A 4 7.98 0.74 -16.60
C ALA A 4 7.22 1.63 -15.61
N PHE A 5 6.22 1.08 -14.90
CA PHE A 5 5.49 1.80 -13.86
C PHE A 5 6.41 2.12 -12.68
N VAL A 6 7.19 1.15 -12.21
CA VAL A 6 8.18 1.31 -11.13
C VAL A 6 9.27 2.31 -11.51
N GLU A 7 9.82 2.21 -12.72
CA GLU A 7 10.82 3.15 -13.25
C GLU A 7 10.28 4.57 -13.33
N ALA A 8 9.02 4.75 -13.75
CA ALA A 8 8.38 6.06 -13.81
C ALA A 8 8.14 6.69 -12.43
N LEU A 9 8.10 5.90 -11.36
CA LEU A 9 7.93 6.39 -9.99
C LEU A 9 9.26 6.65 -9.27
N ASN A 10 10.31 5.90 -9.59
CA ASN A 10 11.60 6.07 -8.93
C ASN A 10 12.20 7.45 -9.23
N GLY A 11 12.31 8.28 -8.17
CA GLY A 11 12.78 9.67 -8.28
C GLY A 11 11.67 10.70 -8.40
N LEU A 12 10.40 10.28 -8.47
CA LEU A 12 9.26 11.17 -8.33
C LEU A 12 9.24 11.77 -6.92
N LYS A 13 8.94 13.07 -6.85
CA LYS A 13 8.65 13.77 -5.61
C LYS A 13 7.25 14.36 -5.67
N VAL A 14 6.50 14.23 -4.59
CA VAL A 14 5.13 14.72 -4.44
C VAL A 14 5.04 15.82 -3.39
N ALA A 15 3.94 16.55 -3.37
CA ALA A 15 3.76 17.68 -2.47
C ALA A 15 3.96 17.28 -1.00
N PRO A 16 4.46 18.19 -0.14
CA PRO A 16 4.82 17.90 1.26
C PRO A 16 3.59 17.79 2.18
N LYS A 17 2.42 17.38 1.65
CA LYS A 17 1.17 17.35 2.43
C LYS A 17 1.43 16.67 3.77
N PRO A 18 0.93 17.25 4.89
CA PRO A 18 1.13 16.65 6.19
C PRO A 18 0.52 15.25 6.15
N LEU A 19 1.39 14.26 6.14
CA LEU A 19 1.04 12.95 6.65
C LEU A 19 0.65 13.25 8.09
N GLN A 20 -0.62 13.01 8.43
CA GLN A 20 -1.19 13.34 9.74
C GLN A 20 -0.16 13.05 10.85
N GLN A 21 0.02 13.99 11.77
CA GLN A 21 0.99 13.84 12.86
C GLN A 21 0.55 12.66 13.74
N PHE A 22 1.28 11.56 13.70
CA PHE A 22 0.99 10.38 14.51
C PHE A 22 2.15 10.11 15.47
N THR A 23 1.88 10.26 16.76
CA THR A 23 2.75 9.96 17.93
C THR A 23 2.62 8.45 18.28
N SER A 24 3.60 7.68 18.75
CA SER A 24 4.82 7.94 19.54
C SER A 24 5.84 6.78 19.42
N GLN A 25 7.14 7.12 19.55
CA GLN A 25 8.24 6.29 20.06
C GLN A 25 8.24 4.76 19.83
N ASN A 26 8.48 4.35 18.59
CA ASN A 26 9.69 3.65 18.15
C ASN A 26 9.60 3.59 16.61
N THR A 27 10.63 3.05 15.95
CA THR A 27 10.71 2.77 14.50
C THR A 27 9.36 2.72 13.75
N PHE A 28 9.14 3.67 12.84
CA PHE A 28 7.96 3.80 11.98
C PHE A 28 6.59 3.91 12.72
N ALA A 29 5.62 4.61 12.14
CA ALA A 29 4.31 4.72 12.77
C ALA A 29 3.52 3.41 12.61
N GLU A 30 2.94 2.93 13.70
CA GLU A 30 2.08 1.75 13.71
C GLU A 30 0.69 2.10 13.16
N PHE A 31 0.25 1.38 12.13
CA PHE A 31 -1.05 1.52 11.46
C PHE A 31 -1.81 0.19 11.43
N TYR A 32 -1.78 -0.56 12.53
CA TYR A 32 -2.40 -1.88 12.67
C TYR A 32 -3.85 -1.92 12.21
N SER A 33 -4.61 -0.83 12.39
CA SER A 33 -6.04 -0.75 12.06
C SER A 33 -6.34 -0.37 10.61
N SER A 34 -5.34 0.11 9.88
CA SER A 34 -5.49 0.59 8.50
C SER A 34 -5.33 -0.53 7.48
N SER A 35 -6.04 -0.46 6.35
CA SER A 35 -5.87 -1.39 5.24
C SER A 35 -5.00 -0.78 4.14
N PHE A 36 -4.14 -1.57 3.51
CA PHE A 36 -3.55 -1.18 2.23
C PHE A 36 -4.63 -1.11 1.16
N PRO A 37 -4.83 0.05 0.51
CA PRO A 37 -5.73 0.13 -0.62
C PRO A 37 -5.13 -0.57 -1.83
N VAL A 38 -5.92 -1.42 -2.48
CA VAL A 38 -5.53 -2.15 -3.70
C VAL A 38 -6.25 -1.55 -4.90
N PHE A 39 -5.49 -0.97 -5.82
CA PHE A 39 -6.01 -0.31 -7.03
C PHE A 39 -5.71 -1.10 -8.31
N ALA A 40 -6.60 -0.98 -9.29
CA ALA A 40 -6.34 -1.42 -10.66
C ALA A 40 -5.52 -0.35 -11.39
N LEU A 41 -4.28 -0.70 -11.77
CA LEU A 41 -3.40 0.11 -12.59
C LEU A 41 -3.47 -0.27 -14.08
N GLY A 42 -3.86 -1.52 -14.38
CA GLY A 42 -4.06 -1.98 -15.76
C GLY A 42 -5.53 -1.89 -16.18
N SER A 43 -5.79 -1.46 -17.41
CA SER A 43 -7.15 -1.38 -17.96
C SER A 43 -7.83 -2.75 -18.15
N GLY A 44 -7.05 -3.82 -18.15
CA GLY A 44 -7.54 -5.21 -18.20
C GLY A 44 -7.87 -5.79 -16.82
N VAL A 45 -7.64 -5.05 -15.72
CA VAL A 45 -7.89 -5.52 -14.35
C VAL A 45 -9.31 -5.16 -13.93
N SER A 46 -10.09 -6.19 -13.62
CA SER A 46 -11.47 -6.06 -13.17
C SER A 46 -11.58 -5.90 -11.65
N ASN A 47 -12.74 -5.47 -11.16
CA ASN A 47 -13.00 -5.43 -9.72
C ASN A 47 -12.91 -6.84 -9.10
N SER A 48 -13.35 -7.88 -9.81
CA SER A 48 -13.23 -9.26 -9.35
C SER A 48 -11.78 -9.70 -9.16
N ASP A 49 -10.87 -9.25 -10.03
CA ASP A 49 -9.43 -9.54 -9.88
C ASP A 49 -8.88 -8.89 -8.61
N LEU A 50 -9.31 -7.65 -8.30
CA LEU A 50 -8.93 -6.97 -7.07
C LEU A 50 -9.50 -7.63 -5.82
N GLN A 51 -10.76 -8.08 -5.85
CA GLN A 51 -11.38 -8.81 -4.74
C GLN A 51 -10.70 -10.16 -4.50
N GLN A 52 -10.30 -10.84 -5.57
CA GLN A 52 -9.49 -12.05 -5.46
C GLN A 52 -8.12 -11.74 -4.86
N ALA A 53 -7.47 -10.66 -5.30
CA ALA A 53 -6.17 -10.25 -4.78
C ALA A 53 -6.23 -9.93 -3.28
N THR A 54 -7.16 -9.08 -2.85
CA THR A 54 -7.32 -8.75 -1.43
C THR A 54 -7.63 -9.97 -0.58
N ARG A 55 -8.47 -10.90 -1.08
CA ARG A 55 -8.72 -12.17 -0.39
C ARG A 55 -7.44 -12.98 -0.17
N VAL A 56 -6.64 -13.19 -1.22
CA VAL A 56 -5.39 -13.94 -1.12
C VAL A 56 -4.40 -13.26 -0.18
N ILE A 57 -4.27 -11.93 -0.28
CA ILE A 57 -3.37 -11.14 0.60
C ILE A 57 -3.78 -11.27 2.06
N ASN A 58 -5.08 -11.17 2.36
CA ASN A 58 -5.59 -11.31 3.72
C ASN A 58 -5.40 -12.74 4.25
N GLN A 59 -5.58 -13.78 3.43
CA GLN A 59 -5.28 -15.17 3.82
C GLN A 59 -3.79 -15.39 4.13
N GLN A 60 -2.90 -14.77 3.36
CA GLN A 60 -1.48 -14.79 3.66
C GLN A 60 -1.16 -14.07 4.99
N ALA A 61 -1.82 -12.95 5.26
CA ALA A 61 -1.69 -12.21 6.52
C ALA A 61 -2.22 -12.99 7.73
N GLU A 62 -3.36 -13.67 7.59
CA GLU A 62 -3.91 -14.59 8.60
C GLU A 62 -2.90 -15.68 8.96
N ALA A 63 -2.32 -16.32 7.93
CA ALA A 63 -1.33 -17.37 8.11
C ALA A 63 -0.04 -16.89 8.79
N ASP A 64 0.41 -15.67 8.48
CA ASP A 64 1.61 -15.06 9.06
C ASP A 64 1.42 -14.69 10.55
N LEU A 65 0.26 -14.11 10.87
CA LEU A 65 -0.09 -13.70 12.23
C LEU A 65 -0.56 -14.88 13.11
N GLY A 66 -0.91 -16.02 12.49
CA GLY A 66 -1.55 -17.13 13.18
C GLY A 66 -2.96 -16.80 13.66
N TYR A 67 -3.66 -15.92 12.94
CA TYR A 67 -5.00 -15.44 13.26
C TYR A 67 -6.08 -16.13 12.44
N GLU A 68 -7.25 -16.27 13.04
CA GLU A 68 -8.48 -16.60 12.33
C GLU A 68 -9.07 -15.36 11.64
N GLU A 69 -9.89 -15.57 10.61
CA GLU A 69 -10.50 -14.48 9.81
C GLU A 69 -11.24 -13.44 10.69
N SER A 70 -11.91 -13.89 11.76
CA SER A 70 -12.62 -12.99 12.68
C SER A 70 -11.68 -12.08 13.46
N GLU A 71 -10.50 -12.57 13.84
CA GLU A 71 -9.50 -11.79 14.57
C GLU A 71 -8.89 -10.73 13.64
N LEU A 72 -8.59 -11.10 12.40
CA LEU A 72 -8.13 -10.13 11.40
C LEU A 72 -9.22 -9.09 11.08
N ALA A 73 -10.50 -9.48 11.01
CA ALA A 73 -11.60 -8.57 10.78
C ALA A 73 -11.78 -7.55 11.91
N GLU A 74 -11.56 -7.96 13.17
CA GLU A 74 -11.57 -7.06 14.34
C GLU A 74 -10.41 -6.07 14.32
N MET A 75 -9.23 -6.51 13.89
CA MET A 75 -8.06 -5.64 13.72
C MET A 75 -8.13 -4.77 12.46
N GLY A 76 -8.97 -5.12 11.49
CA GLY A 76 -8.99 -4.54 10.16
C GLY A 76 -8.15 -5.37 9.19
N TYR A 77 -8.76 -5.68 8.04
CA TYR A 77 -8.10 -6.42 6.98
C TYR A 77 -6.80 -5.74 6.51
N ALA A 78 -5.80 -6.54 6.16
CA ALA A 78 -4.50 -6.06 5.70
C ALA A 78 -4.58 -5.34 4.37
N ALA A 79 -5.43 -5.81 3.47
CA ALA A 79 -5.67 -5.19 2.17
C ALA A 79 -7.17 -5.12 1.86
N ALA A 80 -7.59 -4.02 1.24
CA ALA A 80 -8.98 -3.83 0.83
C ALA A 80 -9.07 -3.01 -0.47
N VAL A 81 -10.19 -3.17 -1.18
CA VAL A 81 -10.47 -2.42 -2.41
C VAL A 81 -11.15 -1.09 -2.05
N PRO A 82 -10.56 0.07 -2.36
CA PRO A 82 -11.15 1.37 -2.07
C PRO A 82 -12.17 1.81 -3.14
N GLU A 83 -12.88 2.91 -2.89
CA GLU A 83 -13.64 3.62 -3.92
C GLU A 83 -13.08 5.05 -4.07
N PRO A 84 -12.67 5.48 -5.29
CA PRO A 84 -12.62 4.71 -6.53
C PRO A 84 -11.48 3.66 -6.53
N TRP A 85 -11.68 2.49 -7.14
CA TRP A 85 -10.66 1.43 -7.24
C TRP A 85 -9.82 1.47 -8.51
N GLN A 86 -10.19 2.28 -9.50
CA GLN A 86 -9.54 2.35 -10.81
C GLN A 86 -8.57 3.52 -10.88
N LEU A 87 -7.31 3.23 -11.23
CA LEU A 87 -6.30 4.23 -11.55
C LEU A 87 -5.67 4.02 -12.94
N HIS A 88 -6.20 3.08 -13.73
CA HIS A 88 -5.64 2.71 -15.04
C HIS A 88 -5.74 3.78 -16.12
N GLU A 89 -6.61 4.78 -15.96
CA GLU A 89 -6.66 5.95 -16.85
C GLU A 89 -5.57 6.99 -16.54
N ARG A 90 -4.86 6.83 -15.42
CA ARG A 90 -3.81 7.75 -14.97
C ARG A 90 -2.43 7.23 -15.37
N SER A 91 -1.52 8.16 -15.65
CA SER A 91 -0.10 7.82 -15.71
C SER A 91 0.40 7.39 -14.33
N ALA A 92 1.52 6.65 -14.26
CA ALA A 92 2.08 6.22 -12.98
C ALA A 92 2.34 7.40 -12.02
N PRO A 93 2.99 8.50 -12.45
CA PRO A 93 3.18 9.67 -11.59
C PRO A 93 1.87 10.32 -11.14
N ASP A 94 0.86 10.36 -12.00
CA ASP A 94 -0.42 10.99 -11.66
C ASP A 94 -1.24 10.13 -10.70
N ALA A 95 -1.15 8.79 -10.79
CA ALA A 95 -1.73 7.88 -9.83
C ALA A 95 -1.10 8.06 -8.43
N ALA A 96 0.23 8.15 -8.35
CA ALA A 96 0.95 8.39 -7.10
C ALA A 96 0.62 9.78 -6.50
N ARG A 97 0.65 10.85 -7.31
CA ARG A 97 0.25 12.19 -6.85
C ARG A 97 -1.18 12.20 -6.34
N TRP A 98 -2.11 11.64 -7.11
CA TRP A 98 -3.52 11.59 -6.72
C TRP A 98 -3.71 10.87 -5.38
N TYR A 99 -3.07 9.72 -5.18
CA TYR A 99 -3.20 9.01 -3.91
C TYR A 99 -2.65 9.82 -2.74
N HIS A 100 -1.48 10.44 -2.92
CA HIS A 100 -0.87 11.25 -1.87
C HIS A 100 -1.69 12.49 -1.56
N GLU A 101 -2.13 13.20 -2.59
CA GLU A 101 -2.65 14.56 -2.51
C GLU A 101 -4.18 14.61 -2.40
N GLU A 102 -4.91 13.68 -3.00
CA GLU A 102 -6.38 13.79 -3.14
C GLU A 102 -7.14 12.66 -2.46
N PHE A 103 -6.56 11.45 -2.39
CA PHE A 103 -7.26 10.31 -1.80
C PHE A 103 -7.49 10.50 -0.29
N ASN A 104 -8.75 10.37 0.14
CA ASN A 104 -9.15 10.48 1.54
C ASN A 104 -8.74 9.23 2.32
N LYS A 105 -7.63 9.33 3.07
CA LYS A 105 -7.07 8.22 3.85
C LYS A 105 -7.88 7.88 5.10
N ASP A 106 -8.67 8.82 5.62
CA ASP A 106 -9.53 8.59 6.78
C ASP A 106 -10.73 7.68 6.43
N GLY A 107 -11.15 7.69 5.16
CA GLY A 107 -12.33 6.96 4.70
C GLY A 107 -13.64 7.53 5.26
N PRO A 108 -14.75 6.75 5.32
CA PRO A 108 -15.97 7.14 6.00
C PRO A 108 -15.92 6.88 7.51
N ARG A 109 -14.82 6.29 8.04
CA ARG A 109 -14.66 6.03 9.47
C ARG A 109 -14.24 7.31 10.18
N SER A 110 -14.78 7.53 11.38
CA SER A 110 -14.45 8.67 12.25
C SER A 110 -13.53 8.27 13.41
N ALA A 111 -12.65 7.28 13.20
CA ALA A 111 -11.72 6.81 14.22
C ALA A 111 -10.45 7.68 14.28
N ASN A 112 -9.66 7.55 15.35
CA ASN A 112 -8.40 8.27 15.52
C ASN A 112 -7.32 7.86 14.49
N ASP A 113 -7.46 6.67 13.89
CA ASP A 113 -6.55 6.12 12.89
C ASP A 113 -7.17 6.18 11.48
N PRO A 114 -6.34 6.36 10.43
CA PRO A 114 -6.82 6.35 9.05
C PRO A 114 -7.34 4.96 8.68
N GLN A 115 -8.46 4.89 7.93
CA GLN A 115 -8.92 3.62 7.37
C GLN A 115 -7.90 3.05 6.38
N TRP A 116 -7.28 3.90 5.57
CA TRP A 116 -6.36 3.50 4.51
C TRP A 116 -4.93 3.78 4.90
N TYR A 117 -4.03 2.85 4.57
CA TYR A 117 -2.62 2.95 4.90
C TYR A 117 -2.01 4.25 4.34
N PRO A 118 -1.55 5.19 5.19
CA PRO A 118 -1.29 6.55 4.73
C PRO A 118 -0.01 6.68 3.91
N LEU A 119 0.90 5.70 4.01
CA LEU A 119 2.24 5.75 3.42
C LEU A 119 2.39 4.92 2.15
N GLY A 120 1.31 4.36 1.60
CA GLY A 120 1.41 3.60 0.37
C GLY A 120 0.12 2.93 -0.07
N PHE A 121 0.18 2.31 -1.24
CA PHE A 121 -0.90 1.51 -1.80
C PHE A 121 -0.33 0.35 -2.63
N LEU A 122 -1.17 -0.65 -2.89
CA LEU A 122 -0.87 -1.75 -3.80
C LEU A 122 -1.54 -1.53 -5.16
N GLY A 123 -0.79 -1.80 -6.23
CA GLY A 123 -1.25 -1.65 -7.60
C GLY A 123 -1.20 -2.96 -8.37
N ILE A 124 -2.34 -3.39 -8.91
CA ILE A 124 -2.45 -4.56 -9.77
C ILE A 124 -2.45 -4.11 -11.23
N ILE A 125 -1.47 -4.57 -12.01
CA ILE A 125 -1.26 -4.12 -13.40
C ILE A 125 -1.88 -5.07 -14.42
N SER A 126 -2.08 -6.33 -14.05
CA SER A 126 -2.57 -7.37 -14.95
C SER A 126 -3.42 -8.37 -14.18
N SER A 127 -4.36 -9.03 -14.86
CA SER A 127 -5.22 -10.04 -14.25
C SER A 127 -4.44 -11.29 -13.83
N ASP A 128 -3.28 -11.53 -14.43
CA ASP A 128 -2.33 -12.60 -14.08
C ASP A 128 -1.36 -12.18 -12.95
N TRP A 129 -1.80 -11.34 -12.01
CA TRP A 129 -0.96 -10.76 -10.96
C TRP A 129 -0.26 -11.80 -10.07
N MET A 130 -0.80 -13.02 -9.95
CA MET A 130 -0.12 -14.15 -9.30
C MET A 130 1.16 -14.58 -10.03
N GLU A 131 1.27 -14.30 -11.32
CA GLU A 131 2.46 -14.54 -12.13
C GLU A 131 3.27 -13.27 -12.37
N THR A 132 2.69 -12.08 -12.27
CA THR A 132 3.37 -10.81 -12.59
C THR A 132 3.77 -9.99 -11.37
N GLY A 133 3.17 -10.21 -10.20
CA GLY A 133 3.40 -9.43 -8.99
C GLY A 133 2.42 -8.27 -8.81
N ALA A 134 2.40 -7.71 -7.61
CA ALA A 134 1.73 -6.45 -7.31
C ALA A 134 2.77 -5.35 -7.14
N VAL A 135 2.50 -4.13 -7.60
CA VAL A 135 3.38 -2.99 -7.36
C VAL A 135 3.05 -2.40 -6.00
N LEU A 136 4.02 -2.39 -5.09
CA LEU A 136 3.94 -1.57 -3.88
C LEU A 136 4.43 -0.17 -4.22
N VAL A 137 3.59 0.83 -4.02
CA VAL A 137 3.96 2.25 -4.09
C VAL A 137 4.03 2.78 -2.67
N PHE A 138 5.16 3.39 -2.31
CA PHE A 138 5.46 3.83 -0.97
C PHE A 138 5.97 5.27 -0.95
N TYR A 139 5.48 6.07 0.00
CA TYR A 139 5.92 7.44 0.22
C TYR A 139 6.96 7.45 1.34
N ASP A 140 8.22 7.71 0.99
CA ASP A 140 9.36 7.74 1.93
C ASP A 140 9.33 9.03 2.76
N ALA A 141 8.36 9.09 3.65
CA ALA A 141 8.23 10.12 4.65
C ALA A 141 8.59 9.58 6.03
N ARG A 142 9.28 10.41 6.79
CA ARG A 142 9.79 10.09 8.12
C ARG A 142 8.93 10.77 9.18
N HIS A 143 8.98 10.27 10.42
CA HIS A 143 8.27 10.83 11.57
C HIS A 143 8.51 12.34 11.82
N GLN A 144 9.58 12.90 11.25
CA GLN A 144 9.93 14.33 11.31
C GLN A 144 10.16 14.93 9.93
N HIS A 145 9.49 14.40 8.90
CA HIS A 145 9.57 14.97 7.56
C HIS A 145 9.09 16.43 7.58
N PRO A 146 9.90 17.41 7.17
CA PRO A 146 9.50 18.81 7.18
C PRO A 146 8.24 19.02 6.34
N THR A 147 7.29 19.81 6.83
CA THR A 147 5.98 20.01 6.17
C THR A 147 6.06 20.80 4.87
N ASP A 148 7.24 21.30 4.51
CA ASP A 148 7.56 22.01 3.28
C ASP A 148 8.46 21.20 2.33
N GLU A 149 8.99 20.05 2.77
CA GLU A 149 9.88 19.22 1.95
C GLU A 149 9.11 18.19 1.11
N PRO A 150 9.35 18.08 -0.20
CA PRO A 150 8.70 17.08 -1.03
C PRO A 150 8.97 15.65 -0.54
N VAL A 151 7.96 14.79 -0.60
CA VAL A 151 8.10 13.37 -0.23
C VAL A 151 8.53 12.57 -1.46
N ALA A 152 9.56 11.73 -1.31
CA ALA A 152 10.00 10.85 -2.39
C ALA A 152 9.06 9.64 -2.52
N VAL A 153 8.75 9.27 -3.76
CA VAL A 153 8.00 8.05 -4.05
C VAL A 153 8.98 6.95 -4.40
N LYS A 154 8.80 5.79 -3.79
CA LYS A 154 9.51 4.55 -4.10
C LYS A 154 8.51 3.49 -4.55
N ALA A 155 8.92 2.62 -5.46
CA ALA A 155 8.09 1.50 -5.86
C ALA A 155 8.94 0.27 -6.19
N PHE A 156 8.34 -0.91 -6.03
CA PHE A 156 8.87 -2.17 -6.53
C PHE A 156 7.76 -3.21 -6.70
N VAL A 157 8.08 -4.30 -7.37
CA VAL A 157 7.16 -5.43 -7.56
C VAL A 157 7.33 -6.41 -6.42
N LEU A 158 6.26 -6.63 -5.66
CA LEU A 158 6.17 -7.67 -4.66
C LEU A 158 5.96 -9.04 -5.32
N ASP A 159 6.66 -10.03 -4.76
CA ASP A 159 6.36 -11.44 -4.96
C ASP A 159 4.94 -11.75 -4.46
N PRO A 160 4.04 -12.27 -5.33
CA PRO A 160 2.67 -12.63 -4.98
C PRO A 160 2.52 -13.50 -3.74
N GLU A 161 3.51 -14.35 -3.43
CA GLU A 161 3.45 -15.25 -2.28
C GLU A 161 3.76 -14.55 -0.95
N LYS A 162 4.28 -13.31 -1.00
CA LYS A 162 4.80 -12.59 0.17
C LYS A 162 4.09 -11.26 0.43
N ILE A 163 3.01 -10.95 -0.31
CA ILE A 163 2.32 -9.65 -0.18
C ILE A 163 1.70 -9.51 1.20
N GLY A 164 1.00 -10.53 1.70
CA GLY A 164 0.36 -10.51 3.02
C GLY A 164 1.34 -10.16 4.16
N PRO A 165 2.40 -10.96 4.37
CA PRO A 165 3.43 -10.67 5.37
C PRO A 165 4.04 -9.27 5.18
N ALA A 166 4.38 -8.89 3.94
CA ALA A 166 4.96 -7.58 3.64
C ALA A 166 4.07 -6.41 4.10
N VAL A 167 2.76 -6.44 3.82
CA VAL A 167 1.86 -5.36 4.23
C VAL A 167 1.57 -5.39 5.73
N ILE A 168 1.58 -6.56 6.36
CA ILE A 168 1.48 -6.68 7.82
C ILE A 168 2.69 -6.01 8.47
N SER A 169 3.92 -6.40 8.14
CA SER A 169 5.11 -5.83 8.76
C SER A 169 5.18 -4.29 8.62
N LEU A 170 4.71 -3.74 7.49
CA LEU A 170 4.59 -2.28 7.28
C LEU A 170 3.51 -1.61 8.14
N ARG A 171 2.40 -2.30 8.42
CA ARG A 171 1.32 -1.81 9.30
C ARG A 171 1.73 -1.91 10.77
N GLN A 172 2.47 -2.94 11.14
CA GLN A 172 2.93 -3.14 12.52
C GLN A 172 4.14 -2.26 12.86
N GLY A 173 4.81 -1.69 11.86
CA GLY A 173 6.05 -0.93 12.05
C GLY A 173 7.27 -1.81 12.29
N ASP A 174 7.13 -3.14 12.10
CA ASP A 174 8.18 -4.12 12.30
C ASP A 174 9.32 -3.99 11.28
N ASP A 175 8.98 -3.64 10.04
CA ASP A 175 9.93 -3.46 8.95
C ASP A 175 9.78 -2.11 8.25
N ASP A 176 10.91 -1.60 7.75
CA ASP A 176 10.96 -0.47 6.83
C ASP A 176 10.85 -0.91 5.36
N TYR A 177 10.68 0.07 4.48
CA TYR A 177 10.59 -0.17 3.05
C TYR A 177 11.77 -0.98 2.48
N GLU A 178 13.00 -0.75 2.94
CA GLU A 178 14.18 -1.42 2.37
C GLU A 178 14.26 -2.89 2.81
N ASN A 179 13.83 -3.21 4.04
CA ASN A 179 13.70 -4.58 4.50
C ASN A 179 12.60 -5.33 3.75
N VAL A 180 11.40 -4.72 3.61
CA VAL A 180 10.29 -5.33 2.86
C VAL A 180 10.69 -5.57 1.41
N LYS A 181 11.37 -4.60 0.78
CA LYS A 181 11.91 -4.76 -0.57
C LYS A 181 12.90 -5.93 -0.63
N ARG A 182 13.80 -6.07 0.33
CA ARG A 182 14.79 -7.16 0.33
C ARG A 182 14.16 -8.54 0.45
N ASN A 183 13.13 -8.67 1.29
CA ASN A 183 12.55 -9.96 1.64
C ASN A 183 11.43 -10.40 0.69
N SER A 184 10.76 -9.43 0.06
CA SER A 184 9.52 -9.65 -0.69
C SER A 184 9.56 -9.15 -2.13
N ALA A 185 10.67 -8.58 -2.60
CA ALA A 185 10.79 -8.25 -4.02
C ALA A 185 10.84 -9.51 -4.87
N LYS A 186 10.21 -9.41 -6.04
CA LYS A 186 10.32 -10.40 -7.09
C LYS A 186 11.66 -10.24 -7.82
N GLU A 187 12.36 -11.35 -8.05
CA GLU A 187 13.64 -11.40 -8.80
C GLU A 187 13.49 -10.97 -10.27
#